data_AF-F9WQT7-F1
#
_entry.id   AF-F9WQT7-F1
#
_cell.length_a   1.000
_cell.length_b   1.000
_cell.length_c   1.000
_cell.angle_alpha   90.00
_cell.angle_beta   90.00
_cell.angle_gamma   90.00
#
_symmetry.space_group_name_H-M   'P 1'
#
loop_
_entity.id
_entity.type
_entity.pdbx_description
1 polymer ?
#
loop_
_entity_poly.entity_id
_entity_poly.type
_entity_poly.pdbx_seq_one_letter_code
_entity_poly.pdbx_strand_id
1 'polypeptide(L)'
;MAGRGRRVRQNQGGSAGEPPLSRARVESVPGPRWTLNSDVADVLLRGARPPDNVLLLSECLERVGSDERVANGNVRMDVVIQEPEFYIPDEHTRRRILSLPECQTYALVYRAVPLLRRNGITSVRRWGGADENADAKRAVRDALADDGLWNTVCGLLDDAFNAAKDAGARERIERERVVNAVYASVVVPGAFESVVNATWSHVLSGVADKPLGMCVADGRPTSVWSDAEVNKTPVQLPTENVDDARGDGLELLVLTSKKGWPFTLFNTRAAANDTPFQMMDATDVVVRRESVRVWNIVRADLDAWLVRKERSPTPFVLVG
;
A
#
# COMPACT_ATOMS: atom_id res chain seq x y z
N MET A 1 49.58 61.95 12.65
CA MET A 1 49.74 61.61 11.22
C MET A 1 48.99 60.30 10.96
N ALA A 2 48.25 60.29 9.85
CA ALA A 2 47.41 59.18 9.41
C ALA A 2 48.21 57.95 8.95
N GLY A 3 47.57 56.78 8.94
CA GLY A 3 48.12 55.57 8.31
C GLY A 3 47.18 54.37 8.33
N ARG A 4 46.38 54.22 7.28
CA ARG A 4 45.56 53.05 6.94
C ARG A 4 46.36 51.74 6.90
N GLY A 5 45.70 50.61 7.16
CA GLY A 5 46.19 49.31 6.69
C GLY A 5 45.53 48.06 7.29
N ARG A 6 44.23 47.85 7.07
CA ARG A 6 43.56 46.55 7.33
C ARG A 6 43.44 45.78 6.02
N ARG A 7 44.11 44.62 5.89
CA ARG A 7 43.73 43.42 5.08
C ARG A 7 44.63 42.23 5.45
N VAL A 8 44.03 41.17 6.01
CA VAL A 8 43.88 39.80 5.47
C VAL A 8 45.07 38.86 5.71
N ARG A 9 44.81 37.81 6.51
CA ARG A 9 45.15 36.43 6.12
C ARG A 9 44.15 35.45 6.77
N GLN A 10 43.47 34.69 5.92
CA GLN A 10 42.69 33.50 6.27
C GLN A 10 43.66 32.38 6.69
N ASN A 11 43.26 31.45 7.57
CA ASN A 11 42.71 30.15 7.14
C ASN A 11 42.59 29.15 8.32
N GLN A 12 41.57 28.28 8.21
CA GLN A 12 41.33 26.96 8.86
C GLN A 12 40.96 26.96 10.35
N GLY A 13 39.88 26.33 10.80
CA GLY A 13 39.02 25.32 10.16
C GLY A 13 38.83 24.16 11.13
N GLY A 14 37.85 24.25 12.03
CA GLY A 14 37.50 23.20 12.97
C GLY A 14 36.08 23.44 13.47
N SER A 15 35.09 22.94 12.74
CA SER A 15 33.71 22.90 13.20
C SER A 15 33.32 21.44 13.43
N ALA A 16 32.78 21.23 14.61
CA ALA A 16 32.35 19.96 15.17
C ALA A 16 31.25 19.30 14.32
N GLY A 17 31.15 17.98 14.49
CA GLY A 17 30.35 17.06 13.69
C GLY A 17 28.89 17.47 13.54
N GLU A 18 28.45 17.52 12.29
CA GLU A 18 27.05 17.43 11.90
C GLU A 18 26.49 16.05 12.26
N PRO A 19 25.24 15.94 12.73
CA PRO A 19 24.59 14.66 12.90
C PRO A 19 24.30 14.01 11.53
N PRO A 20 24.26 12.67 11.45
CA PRO A 20 23.99 11.98 10.20
C PRO A 20 22.60 12.32 9.68
N LEU A 21 22.59 12.63 8.39
CA LEU A 21 21.47 13.00 7.54
C LEU A 21 20.14 12.40 8.00
N SER A 22 19.28 13.28 8.49
CA SER A 22 17.85 13.07 8.63
C SER A 22 17.32 12.35 7.40
N ARG A 23 16.81 11.12 7.59
CA ARG A 23 15.96 10.42 6.61
C ARG A 23 15.06 11.47 5.96
N ALA A 24 15.14 11.58 4.64
CA ALA A 24 14.20 12.37 3.87
C ALA A 24 12.80 11.96 4.33
N ARG A 25 12.15 12.86 5.07
CA ARG A 25 10.75 12.75 5.41
C ARG A 25 10.08 12.61 4.06
N VAL A 26 9.50 11.44 3.79
CA VAL A 26 8.54 11.28 2.70
C VAL A 26 7.49 12.33 3.00
N GLU A 27 7.60 13.46 2.32
CA GLU A 27 6.62 14.51 2.34
C GLU A 27 5.41 13.84 1.69
N SER A 28 4.51 13.36 2.54
CA SER A 28 3.27 12.75 2.12
C SER A 28 2.59 13.76 1.23
N VAL A 29 2.62 13.51 -0.08
CA VAL A 29 1.80 14.23 -1.05
C VAL A 29 0.40 14.28 -0.42
N PRO A 30 -0.22 15.46 -0.27
CA PRO A 30 -1.52 15.54 0.36
C PRO A 30 -2.44 14.54 -0.33
N GLY A 31 -2.90 13.57 0.45
CA GLY A 31 -3.80 12.56 -0.05
C GLY A 31 -5.04 13.23 -0.68
N PRO A 32 -5.75 12.51 -1.55
CA PRO A 32 -7.03 12.98 -2.03
C PRO A 32 -7.90 13.34 -0.84
N ARG A 33 -8.55 14.52 -0.88
CA ARG A 33 -9.37 15.00 0.24
C ARG A 33 -10.48 14.02 0.61
N TRP A 34 -10.93 13.20 -0.35
CA TRP A 34 -11.97 12.19 -0.19
C TRP A 34 -11.55 10.84 -0.75
N THR A 35 -11.86 9.78 -0.03
CA THR A 35 -11.76 8.39 -0.49
C THR A 35 -13.16 7.80 -0.71
N LEU A 36 -13.25 6.64 -1.37
CA LEU A 36 -14.52 5.92 -1.56
C LEU A 36 -15.20 5.54 -0.24
N ASN A 37 -14.44 5.44 0.85
CA ASN A 37 -14.96 5.11 2.18
C ASN A 37 -15.37 6.33 3.00
N SER A 38 -15.25 7.55 2.47
CA SER A 38 -15.65 8.77 3.20
C SER A 38 -17.15 8.78 3.48
N ASP A 39 -17.54 9.25 4.67
CA ASP A 39 -18.93 9.42 5.05
C ASP A 39 -19.57 10.56 4.24
N VAL A 40 -20.83 10.37 3.83
CA VAL A 40 -21.57 11.40 3.08
C VAL A 40 -21.76 12.69 3.88
N ALA A 41 -21.87 12.61 5.21
CA ALA A 41 -22.01 13.78 6.07
C ALA A 41 -20.75 14.66 6.04
N ASP A 42 -19.57 14.04 6.11
CA ASP A 42 -18.30 14.75 6.06
C ASP A 42 -18.11 15.43 4.70
N VAL A 43 -18.49 14.74 3.61
CA VAL A 43 -18.40 15.28 2.25
C VAL A 43 -19.33 16.48 2.06
N LEU A 44 -20.60 16.37 2.49
CA LEU A 44 -21.57 17.45 2.35
C LEU A 44 -21.17 18.70 3.14
N LEU A 45 -20.49 18.53 4.27
CA LEU A 45 -19.91 19.62 5.05
C LEU A 45 -18.52 20.05 4.57
N ARG A 46 -17.98 19.45 3.51
CA ARG A 46 -16.59 19.65 3.05
C ARG A 46 -15.54 19.44 4.17
N GLY A 47 -15.85 18.61 5.15
CA GLY A 47 -15.03 18.35 6.34
C GLY A 47 -15.15 19.42 7.44
N ALA A 48 -16.05 20.38 7.29
CA ALA A 48 -16.40 21.30 8.39
C ALA A 48 -17.15 20.54 9.48
N ARG A 49 -17.09 21.07 10.71
CA ARG A 49 -17.90 20.54 11.80
C ARG A 49 -19.38 20.85 11.55
N PRO A 50 -20.30 19.94 11.94
CA PRO A 50 -21.72 20.25 11.96
C PRO A 50 -21.98 21.53 12.77
N PRO A 51 -22.96 22.35 12.37
CA PRO A 51 -23.28 23.57 13.08
C PRO A 51 -23.80 23.25 14.49
N ASP A 52 -23.38 24.07 15.46
CA ASP A 52 -23.87 23.99 16.84
C ASP A 52 -25.36 24.33 16.84
N ASN A 53 -26.15 23.45 17.47
CA ASN A 53 -27.62 23.46 17.43
C ASN A 53 -28.24 24.52 18.38
N VAL A 54 -27.82 25.77 18.18
CA VAL A 54 -28.17 26.94 19.03
C VAL A 54 -28.95 28.00 18.25
N LEU A 55 -28.90 27.97 16.91
CA LEU A 55 -29.56 28.96 16.07
C LEU A 55 -31.10 28.87 16.22
N LEU A 56 -31.73 29.98 16.58
CA LEU A 56 -33.18 30.11 16.73
C LEU A 56 -33.82 30.75 15.50
N LEU A 57 -35.09 30.44 15.27
CA LEU A 57 -35.86 31.01 14.16
C LEU A 57 -35.96 32.54 14.25
N SER A 58 -36.12 33.10 15.46
CA SER A 58 -36.15 34.56 15.67
C SER A 58 -34.89 35.25 15.13
N GLU A 59 -33.72 34.66 15.36
CA GLU A 59 -32.44 35.20 14.92
C GLU A 59 -32.30 35.20 13.39
N CYS A 60 -32.97 34.26 12.71
CA CYS A 60 -33.07 34.26 11.25
C CYS A 60 -34.08 35.31 10.76
N LEU A 61 -35.21 35.46 11.43
CA LEU A 61 -36.26 36.45 11.11
C LEU A 61 -35.73 37.88 11.21
N GLU A 62 -34.99 38.19 12.27
CA GLU A 62 -34.32 39.48 12.46
C GLU A 62 -33.36 39.80 11.30
N ARG A 63 -32.55 38.84 10.86
CA ARG A 63 -31.61 39.02 9.73
C ARG A 63 -32.30 39.30 8.40
N VAL A 64 -33.46 38.69 8.17
CA VAL A 64 -34.26 38.96 6.97
C VAL A 64 -35.21 40.16 7.15
N GLY A 65 -35.23 40.81 8.32
CA GLY A 65 -36.09 41.95 8.60
C GLY A 65 -37.58 41.61 8.60
N SER A 66 -37.94 40.37 8.98
CA SER A 66 -39.33 39.90 9.10
C SER A 66 -39.78 39.93 10.56
N ASP A 67 -41.06 40.23 10.80
CA ASP A 67 -41.67 40.22 12.14
C ASP A 67 -41.79 38.79 12.68
N GLU A 68 -41.45 38.56 13.95
CA GLU A 68 -41.57 37.25 14.61
C GLU A 68 -42.99 36.66 14.56
N ARG A 69 -44.02 37.51 14.46
CA ARG A 69 -45.43 37.10 14.38
C ARG A 69 -45.79 36.33 13.11
N VAL A 70 -44.93 36.36 12.08
CA VAL A 70 -45.14 35.60 10.83
C VAL A 70 -44.77 34.12 10.98
N ALA A 71 -44.14 33.75 12.10
CA ALA A 71 -43.74 32.39 12.40
C ALA A 71 -44.62 31.75 13.46
N ASN A 72 -44.77 30.43 13.38
CA ASN A 72 -45.51 29.63 14.36
C ASN A 72 -44.64 29.29 15.59
N GLY A 73 -44.18 30.33 16.29
CA GLY A 73 -43.35 30.25 17.49
C GLY A 73 -41.85 30.32 17.23
N ASN A 74 -41.09 30.49 18.31
CA ASN A 74 -39.62 30.57 18.24
C ASN A 74 -38.98 29.26 18.68
N VAL A 75 -38.60 28.44 17.71
CA VAL A 75 -37.92 27.15 17.93
C VAL A 75 -36.56 27.15 17.26
N ARG A 76 -35.76 26.11 17.54
CA ARG A 76 -34.44 25.93 16.94
C ARG A 76 -34.52 25.61 15.45
N MET A 77 -33.48 26.02 14.73
CA MET A 77 -33.43 25.87 13.28
C MET A 77 -33.30 24.41 12.83
N ASP A 78 -32.74 23.51 13.64
CA ASP A 78 -32.72 22.07 13.33
C ASP A 78 -34.11 21.43 13.27
N VAL A 79 -35.06 21.96 14.05
CA VAL A 79 -36.46 21.56 14.02
C VAL A 79 -37.17 22.21 12.83
N VAL A 80 -36.97 23.51 12.63
CA VAL A 80 -37.60 24.25 11.51
C VAL A 80 -37.22 23.66 10.16
N ILE A 81 -35.96 23.31 9.96
CA ILE A 81 -35.43 22.83 8.67
C ILE A 81 -36.04 21.49 8.23
N GLN A 82 -36.56 20.69 9.17
CA GLN A 82 -37.23 19.43 8.83
C GLN A 82 -38.61 19.66 8.22
N GLU A 83 -39.33 20.69 8.64
CA GLU A 83 -40.69 21.02 8.20
C GLU A 83 -40.90 22.54 8.13
N PRO A 84 -40.19 23.25 7.24
CA PRO A 84 -40.15 24.71 7.24
C PRO A 84 -41.49 25.34 6.85
N GLU A 85 -42.36 24.61 6.15
CA GLU A 85 -43.71 25.06 5.79
C GLU A 85 -44.63 25.21 7.00
N PHE A 86 -44.42 24.39 8.03
CA PHE A 86 -45.21 24.44 9.26
C PHE A 86 -44.82 25.63 10.12
N TYR A 87 -43.53 25.92 10.27
CA TYR A 87 -43.04 27.01 11.12
C TYR A 87 -43.05 28.37 10.42
N ILE A 88 -42.87 28.40 9.11
CA ILE A 88 -42.85 29.62 8.29
C ILE A 88 -43.88 29.46 7.16
N PRO A 89 -45.16 29.77 7.42
CA PRO A 89 -46.22 29.64 6.43
C PRO A 89 -46.01 30.53 5.20
N ASP A 90 -45.49 31.74 5.41
CA ASP A 90 -45.21 32.70 4.34
C ASP A 90 -44.07 32.21 3.44
N GLU A 91 -44.38 31.93 2.17
CA GLU A 91 -43.43 31.37 1.21
C GLU A 91 -42.24 32.30 0.94
N HIS A 92 -42.48 33.61 0.88
CA HIS A 92 -41.44 34.58 0.59
C HIS A 92 -40.41 34.66 1.72
N THR A 93 -40.88 34.76 2.96
CA THR A 93 -40.04 34.76 4.17
C THR A 93 -39.33 33.41 4.33
N ARG A 94 -40.03 32.29 4.12
CA ARG A 94 -39.44 30.94 4.15
C ARG A 94 -38.26 30.85 3.18
N ARG A 95 -38.45 31.26 1.93
CA ARG A 95 -37.40 31.25 0.91
C ARG A 95 -36.20 32.11 1.30
N ARG A 96 -36.43 33.32 1.82
CA ARG A 96 -35.34 34.21 2.28
C ARG A 96 -34.55 33.61 3.45
N ILE A 97 -35.22 33.00 4.42
CA ILE A 97 -34.56 32.35 5.57
C ILE A 97 -33.77 31.12 5.13
N LEU A 98 -34.37 30.22 4.34
CA LEU A 98 -33.70 29.01 3.85
C LEU A 98 -32.51 29.30 2.93
N SER A 99 -32.45 30.50 2.35
CA SER A 99 -31.33 30.96 1.54
C SER A 99 -30.12 31.43 2.36
N LEU A 100 -30.25 31.57 3.68
CA LEU A 100 -29.13 31.94 4.56
C LEU A 100 -28.07 30.82 4.58
N PRO A 101 -26.76 31.14 4.56
CA PRO A 101 -25.68 30.14 4.55
C PRO A 101 -25.76 29.12 5.70
N GLU A 102 -26.15 29.57 6.87
CA GLU A 102 -26.33 28.72 8.05
C GLU A 102 -27.48 27.73 7.80
N CYS A 103 -28.63 28.22 7.32
CA CYS A 103 -29.79 27.39 7.01
C CYS A 103 -29.48 26.34 5.92
N GLN A 104 -28.68 26.70 4.92
CA GLN A 104 -28.20 25.74 3.92
C GLN A 104 -27.36 24.62 4.56
N THR A 105 -26.48 24.98 5.50
CA THR A 105 -25.66 24.00 6.25
C THR A 105 -26.55 23.09 7.11
N TYR A 106 -27.53 23.65 7.80
CA TYR A 106 -28.50 22.86 8.57
C TYR A 106 -29.33 21.94 7.67
N ALA A 107 -29.73 22.40 6.49
CA ALA A 107 -30.49 21.58 5.54
C ALA A 107 -29.68 20.37 5.05
N LEU A 108 -28.38 20.53 4.82
CA LEU A 108 -27.51 19.40 4.50
C LEU A 108 -27.44 18.39 5.66
N VAL A 109 -27.24 18.86 6.90
CA VAL A 109 -26.99 17.99 8.05
C VAL A 109 -28.24 17.33 8.61
N TYR A 110 -29.32 18.08 8.76
CA TYR A 110 -30.53 17.63 9.47
C TYR A 110 -31.65 17.18 8.55
N ARG A 111 -31.56 17.49 7.25
CA ARG A 111 -32.55 17.05 6.24
C ARG A 111 -31.98 16.04 5.26
N ALA A 112 -30.89 16.40 4.56
CA ALA A 112 -30.34 15.54 3.50
C ALA A 112 -29.60 14.29 4.04
N VAL A 113 -28.68 14.45 4.99
CA VAL A 113 -27.89 13.33 5.55
C VAL A 113 -28.77 12.22 6.14
N PRO A 114 -29.81 12.50 6.96
CA PRO A 114 -30.67 11.46 7.51
C PRO A 114 -31.41 10.68 6.42
N LEU A 115 -31.88 11.37 5.37
CA LEU A 115 -32.55 10.73 4.22
C LEU A 115 -31.59 9.82 3.44
N LEU A 116 -30.36 10.29 3.18
CA LEU A 116 -29.33 9.47 2.53
C LEU A 116 -29.04 8.20 3.34
N ARG A 117 -28.82 8.34 4.66
CA ARG A 117 -28.53 7.21 5.55
C ARG A 117 -29.69 6.24 5.65
N ARG A 118 -30.93 6.73 5.74
CA ARG A 118 -32.15 5.90 5.79
C ARG A 118 -32.33 5.06 4.53
N ASN A 119 -31.86 5.56 3.39
CA ASN A 119 -31.87 4.85 2.10
C ASN A 119 -30.55 4.08 1.83
N GLY A 120 -29.69 3.87 2.83
CA GLY A 120 -28.48 3.04 2.72
C GLY A 120 -27.28 3.72 2.06
N ILE A 121 -27.38 5.02 1.73
CA ILE A 121 -26.30 5.80 1.13
C ILE A 121 -25.48 6.43 2.26
N THR A 122 -24.56 5.65 2.84
CA THR A 122 -23.72 6.09 3.97
C THR A 122 -22.32 6.56 3.57
N SER A 123 -21.85 6.20 2.37
CA SER A 123 -20.50 6.52 1.90
C SER A 123 -20.47 6.95 0.44
N VAL A 124 -19.39 7.61 0.04
CA VAL A 124 -19.12 8.01 -1.36
C VAL A 124 -19.18 6.82 -2.32
N ARG A 125 -18.69 5.65 -1.91
CA ARG A 125 -18.81 4.41 -2.69
C ARG A 125 -20.26 4.04 -2.98
N ARG A 126 -21.12 4.09 -1.96
CA ARG A 126 -22.55 3.79 -2.12
C ARG A 126 -23.21 4.84 -3.01
N TRP A 127 -22.88 6.11 -2.83
CA TRP A 127 -23.38 7.16 -3.72
C TRP A 127 -23.08 6.90 -5.21
N GLY A 128 -21.85 6.54 -5.56
CA GLY A 128 -21.45 6.33 -6.95
C GLY A 128 -21.85 4.97 -7.57
N GLY A 129 -22.56 4.11 -6.83
CA GLY A 129 -23.15 2.89 -7.39
C GLY A 129 -24.37 3.24 -8.25
N ALA A 130 -24.13 3.53 -9.54
CA ALA A 130 -25.15 4.07 -10.45
C ALA A 130 -26.41 3.18 -10.56
N ASP A 131 -26.23 1.87 -10.67
CA ASP A 131 -27.36 0.95 -10.91
C ASP A 131 -28.00 0.46 -9.60
N GLU A 132 -27.20 0.23 -8.55
CA GLU A 132 -27.68 -0.32 -7.28
C GLU A 132 -28.45 0.70 -6.43
N ASN A 133 -28.16 2.00 -6.58
CA ASN A 133 -28.73 3.05 -5.73
C ASN A 133 -29.59 4.06 -6.49
N ALA A 134 -29.97 3.78 -7.74
CA ALA A 134 -30.85 4.66 -8.51
C ALA A 134 -32.21 4.88 -7.81
N ASP A 135 -32.82 3.81 -7.30
CA ASP A 135 -34.09 3.89 -6.58
C ASP A 135 -33.93 4.57 -5.22
N ALA A 136 -32.83 4.31 -4.52
CA ALA A 136 -32.50 5.00 -3.27
C ALA A 136 -32.32 6.51 -3.48
N LYS A 137 -31.64 6.94 -4.54
CA LYS A 137 -31.49 8.36 -4.91
C LYS A 137 -32.83 8.99 -5.26
N ARG A 138 -33.69 8.29 -6.02
CA ARG A 138 -35.03 8.76 -6.34
C ARG A 138 -35.87 8.94 -5.07
N ALA A 139 -35.85 7.96 -4.17
CA ALA A 139 -36.56 8.04 -2.89
C ALA A 139 -36.06 9.20 -2.01
N VAL A 140 -34.75 9.45 -1.97
CA VAL A 140 -34.20 10.62 -1.26
C VAL A 140 -34.65 11.92 -1.90
N ARG A 141 -34.61 12.04 -3.24
CA ARG A 141 -35.07 13.23 -3.95
C ARG A 141 -36.54 13.52 -3.69
N ASP A 142 -37.38 12.50 -3.80
CA ASP A 142 -38.83 12.62 -3.62
C ASP A 142 -39.16 13.02 -2.17
N ALA A 143 -38.48 12.42 -1.19
CA ALA A 143 -38.65 12.78 0.22
C ALA A 143 -38.10 14.16 0.60
N LEU A 144 -37.05 14.62 -0.09
CA LEU A 144 -36.47 15.95 0.13
C LEU A 144 -37.37 17.04 -0.44
N ALA A 145 -38.06 16.78 -1.56
CA ALA A 145 -38.97 17.71 -2.23
C ALA A 145 -38.37 19.13 -2.44
N ASP A 146 -37.05 19.21 -2.63
CA ASP A 146 -36.28 20.45 -2.80
C ASP A 146 -35.20 20.20 -3.85
N ASP A 147 -35.47 20.59 -5.09
CA ASP A 147 -34.56 20.39 -6.22
C ASP A 147 -33.24 21.16 -6.04
N GLY A 148 -33.24 22.32 -5.38
CA GLY A 148 -32.04 23.12 -5.16
C GLY A 148 -31.08 22.45 -4.18
N LEU A 149 -31.62 21.98 -3.06
CA LEU A 149 -30.86 21.21 -2.07
C LEU A 149 -30.39 19.87 -2.64
N TRP A 150 -31.25 19.18 -3.41
CA TRP A 150 -30.87 17.94 -4.08
C TRP A 150 -29.70 18.15 -5.06
N ASN A 151 -29.75 19.19 -5.89
CA ASN A 151 -28.65 19.51 -6.82
C ASN A 151 -27.34 19.80 -6.09
N THR A 152 -27.42 20.47 -4.94
CA THR A 152 -26.24 20.74 -4.08
C THR A 152 -25.64 19.46 -3.53
N VAL A 153 -26.49 18.54 -3.03
CA VAL A 153 -26.08 17.21 -2.55
C VAL A 153 -25.41 16.42 -3.66
N CYS A 154 -26.02 16.36 -4.85
CA CYS A 154 -25.47 15.66 -6.01
C CYS A 154 -24.10 16.21 -6.39
N GLY A 155 -23.97 17.52 -6.59
CA GLY A 155 -22.70 18.13 -7.00
C GLY A 155 -21.56 17.83 -6.02
N LEU A 156 -21.80 17.97 -4.71
CA LEU A 156 -20.78 17.69 -3.70
C LEU A 156 -20.36 16.23 -3.66
N LEU A 157 -21.32 15.30 -3.74
CA LEU A 157 -21.05 13.87 -3.69
C LEU A 157 -20.43 13.34 -5.00
N ASP A 158 -20.83 13.88 -6.15
CA ASP A 158 -20.26 13.55 -7.45
C ASP A 158 -18.82 14.04 -7.57
N ASP A 159 -18.53 15.27 -7.14
CA ASP A 159 -17.16 15.81 -7.07
C ASP A 159 -16.27 14.93 -6.18
N ALA A 160 -16.75 14.56 -5.00
CA ALA A 160 -16.02 13.67 -4.09
C ALA A 160 -15.81 12.28 -4.66
N PHE A 161 -16.81 11.72 -5.35
CA PHE A 161 -16.71 10.41 -5.99
C PHE A 161 -15.68 10.41 -7.12
N ASN A 162 -15.70 11.42 -7.99
CA ASN A 162 -14.75 11.56 -9.09
C ASN A 162 -13.32 11.76 -8.57
N ALA A 163 -13.15 12.62 -7.55
CA ALA A 163 -11.86 12.80 -6.92
C ALA A 163 -11.30 11.50 -6.31
N ALA A 164 -12.16 10.70 -5.66
CA ALA A 164 -11.78 9.41 -5.07
C ALA A 164 -11.43 8.36 -6.14
N LYS A 165 -12.08 8.38 -7.30
CA LYS A 165 -11.78 7.50 -8.43
C LYS A 165 -10.44 7.84 -9.07
N ASP A 166 -10.22 9.12 -9.36
CA ASP A 166 -8.97 9.62 -9.96
C ASP A 166 -7.76 9.33 -9.08
N ALA A 167 -7.93 9.48 -7.77
CA ALA A 167 -6.92 9.13 -6.79
C ALA A 167 -6.46 7.67 -6.88
N GLY A 168 -7.40 6.73 -6.90
CA GLY A 168 -7.09 5.31 -7.01
C GLY A 168 -6.42 4.97 -8.33
N ALA A 169 -6.81 5.62 -9.44
CA ALA A 169 -6.16 5.46 -10.72
C ALA A 169 -4.71 5.97 -10.71
N ARG A 170 -4.47 7.15 -10.13
CA ARG A 170 -3.11 7.71 -9.97
C ARG A 170 -2.22 6.83 -9.11
N GLU A 171 -2.75 6.33 -7.99
CA GLU A 171 -2.00 5.44 -7.12
C GLU A 171 -1.62 4.13 -7.83
N ARG A 172 -2.54 3.56 -8.62
CA ARG A 172 -2.24 2.38 -9.44
C ARG A 172 -1.14 2.65 -10.46
N ILE A 173 -1.23 3.75 -11.19
CA ILE A 173 -0.22 4.17 -12.17
C ILE A 173 1.13 4.36 -11.48
N GLU A 174 1.15 4.99 -10.31
CA GLU A 174 2.39 5.22 -9.56
C GLU A 174 2.99 3.92 -9.02
N ARG A 175 2.16 3.00 -8.51
CA ARG A 175 2.63 1.65 -8.13
C ARG A 175 3.21 0.89 -9.33
N GLU A 176 2.53 0.93 -10.47
CA GLU A 176 3.04 0.32 -11.71
C GLU A 176 4.35 0.97 -12.17
N ARG A 177 4.50 2.30 -12.04
CA ARG A 177 5.76 3.02 -12.30
C ARG A 177 6.88 2.60 -11.36
N VAL A 178 6.63 2.54 -10.05
CA VAL A 178 7.61 2.12 -9.04
C VAL A 178 8.05 0.68 -9.30
N VAL A 179 7.10 -0.21 -9.57
CA VAL A 179 7.40 -1.61 -9.93
C VAL A 179 8.25 -1.68 -11.20
N ASN A 180 7.87 -0.97 -12.26
CA ASN A 180 8.63 -0.95 -13.51
C ASN A 180 10.03 -0.34 -13.32
N ALA A 181 10.18 0.71 -12.50
CA ALA A 181 11.48 1.31 -12.20
C ALA A 181 12.40 0.34 -11.43
N VAL A 182 11.85 -0.45 -10.51
CA VAL A 182 12.61 -1.50 -9.80
C VAL A 182 13.11 -2.57 -10.77
N TYR A 183 12.26 -3.06 -11.68
CA TYR A 183 12.66 -4.11 -12.64
C TYR A 183 13.52 -3.62 -13.82
N ALA A 184 13.39 -2.35 -14.23
CA ALA A 184 14.15 -1.78 -15.33
C ALA A 184 15.62 -1.49 -14.99
N SER A 185 16.01 -1.50 -13.72
CA SER A 185 17.27 -0.87 -13.29
C SER A 185 18.52 -1.75 -13.27
N VAL A 186 18.47 -3.09 -13.37
CA VAL A 186 19.72 -3.88 -13.47
C VAL A 186 19.57 -5.14 -14.30
N VAL A 187 19.59 -5.00 -15.63
CA VAL A 187 19.95 -6.14 -16.49
C VAL A 187 21.41 -6.44 -16.23
N VAL A 188 21.71 -7.48 -15.45
CA VAL A 188 23.08 -8.00 -15.29
C VAL A 188 23.39 -8.89 -16.49
N PRO A 189 24.20 -8.44 -17.48
CA PRO A 189 24.43 -9.23 -18.68
C PRO A 189 25.08 -10.56 -18.31
N GLY A 190 24.56 -11.69 -18.78
CA GLY A 190 25.09 -13.02 -18.47
C GLY A 190 24.80 -13.55 -17.06
N ALA A 191 23.87 -12.93 -16.31
CA ALA A 191 23.36 -13.47 -15.05
C ALA A 191 22.68 -14.85 -15.24
N PHE A 192 21.81 -14.95 -16.26
CA PHE A 192 21.14 -16.21 -16.61
C PHE A 192 22.16 -17.31 -16.93
N GLU A 193 23.11 -17.03 -17.82
CA GLU A 193 24.18 -17.97 -18.18
C GLU A 193 25.04 -18.38 -16.99
N SER A 194 25.23 -17.49 -16.01
CA SER A 194 25.99 -17.82 -14.81
C SER A 194 25.28 -18.84 -13.91
N VAL A 195 23.95 -18.75 -13.81
CA VAL A 195 23.13 -19.70 -13.02
C VAL A 195 23.00 -21.02 -13.76
N VAL A 196 22.72 -20.99 -15.05
CA VAL A 196 22.52 -22.20 -15.87
C VAL A 196 23.81 -23.00 -16.01
N ASN A 197 24.96 -22.35 -16.13
CA ASN A 197 26.26 -22.99 -16.23
C ASN A 197 27.00 -23.12 -14.88
N ALA A 198 26.26 -23.08 -13.76
CA ALA A 198 26.86 -23.30 -12.44
C ALA A 198 27.51 -24.67 -12.33
N THR A 199 28.67 -24.74 -11.67
CA THR A 199 29.48 -25.95 -11.56
C THR A 199 29.25 -26.63 -10.21
N TRP A 200 29.16 -27.96 -10.21
CA TRP A 200 29.11 -28.76 -9.00
C TRP A 200 30.50 -28.93 -8.41
N SER A 201 30.59 -28.88 -7.09
CA SER A 201 31.74 -29.32 -6.29
C SER A 201 31.22 -30.01 -5.03
N HIS A 202 32.08 -30.78 -4.36
CA HIS A 202 31.71 -31.47 -3.14
C HIS A 202 32.86 -31.55 -2.14
N VAL A 203 32.51 -31.66 -0.86
CA VAL A 203 33.46 -31.76 0.25
C VAL A 203 33.44 -33.19 0.79
N LEU A 204 34.61 -33.81 0.86
CA LEU A 204 34.83 -35.13 1.46
C LEU A 204 35.59 -34.99 2.79
N SER A 205 35.23 -35.78 3.80
CA SER A 205 35.96 -36.01 5.04
C SER A 205 36.67 -37.36 5.04
N GLY A 206 37.60 -37.56 5.99
CA GLY A 206 38.36 -38.81 6.11
C GLY A 206 39.53 -38.95 5.14
N VAL A 207 39.94 -37.86 4.46
CA VAL A 207 41.08 -37.87 3.54
C VAL A 207 42.37 -37.66 4.31
N ALA A 208 43.22 -38.69 4.35
CA ALA A 208 44.54 -38.63 4.96
C ALA A 208 45.39 -37.50 4.33
N ASP A 209 46.27 -36.91 5.13
CA ASP A 209 47.24 -35.87 4.72
C ASP A 209 46.62 -34.53 4.27
N LYS A 210 45.37 -34.25 4.63
CA LYS A 210 44.72 -32.96 4.40
C LYS A 210 44.31 -32.24 5.69
N PRO A 211 44.25 -30.90 5.70
CA PRO A 211 43.80 -30.14 6.86
C PRO A 211 42.41 -30.60 7.30
N LEU A 212 42.27 -30.94 8.59
CA LEU A 212 41.03 -31.46 9.18
C LEU A 212 40.50 -32.75 8.52
N GLY A 213 41.32 -33.44 7.72
CA GLY A 213 40.91 -34.60 6.94
C GLY A 213 39.90 -34.28 5.84
N MET A 214 39.78 -33.00 5.42
CA MET A 214 38.77 -32.55 4.46
C MET A 214 39.37 -32.21 3.09
N CYS A 215 38.65 -32.51 2.00
CA CYS A 215 38.97 -32.01 0.67
C CYS A 215 37.78 -31.55 -0.12
N VAL A 216 37.99 -30.54 -0.97
CA VAL A 216 37.06 -30.18 -2.03
C VAL A 216 37.45 -30.94 -3.30
N ALA A 217 36.47 -31.52 -3.97
CA ALA A 217 36.62 -32.16 -5.26
C ALA A 217 35.64 -31.56 -6.26
N ASP A 218 36.10 -31.39 -7.50
CA ASP A 218 35.29 -30.83 -8.58
C ASP A 218 34.31 -31.88 -9.12
N GLY A 219 33.15 -31.39 -9.56
CA GLY A 219 32.10 -32.21 -10.13
C GLY A 219 31.16 -32.83 -9.10
N ARG A 220 30.19 -33.58 -9.62
CA ARG A 220 29.17 -34.24 -8.80
C ARG A 220 29.74 -35.56 -8.24
N PRO A 221 29.52 -35.86 -6.95
CA PRO A 221 29.98 -37.13 -6.38
C PRO A 221 29.28 -38.32 -7.06
N THR A 222 29.94 -39.48 -7.05
CA THR A 222 29.44 -40.71 -7.68
C THR A 222 28.13 -41.21 -7.04
N SER A 223 27.91 -40.94 -5.76
CA SER A 223 26.68 -41.26 -5.04
C SER A 223 26.26 -40.06 -4.20
N VAL A 224 25.15 -39.41 -4.57
CA VAL A 224 24.53 -38.34 -3.77
C VAL A 224 23.33 -38.94 -3.03
N TRP A 225 22.09 -38.60 -3.34
CA TRP A 225 20.90 -39.29 -2.82
C TRP A 225 20.07 -39.86 -3.96
N SER A 226 19.37 -40.97 -3.72
CA SER A 226 18.35 -41.46 -4.66
C SER A 226 17.01 -40.75 -4.47
N ASP A 227 16.20 -40.61 -5.51
CA ASP A 227 14.88 -39.97 -5.40
C ASP A 227 13.99 -40.65 -4.35
N ALA A 228 14.05 -41.98 -4.24
CA ALA A 228 13.31 -42.74 -3.23
C ALA A 228 13.77 -42.45 -1.79
N GLU A 229 15.03 -42.08 -1.60
CA GLU A 229 15.61 -41.73 -0.31
C GLU A 229 15.23 -40.31 0.12
N VAL A 230 15.17 -39.38 -0.83
CA VAL A 230 14.89 -37.96 -0.57
C VAL A 230 13.39 -37.68 -0.53
N ASN A 231 12.58 -38.34 -1.36
CA ASN A 231 11.14 -38.11 -1.49
C ASN A 231 10.32 -38.79 -0.39
N LYS A 232 10.85 -38.84 0.84
CA LYS A 232 10.15 -39.30 2.03
C LYS A 232 9.71 -38.08 2.82
N THR A 233 8.44 -38.00 3.19
CA THR A 233 7.97 -36.98 4.13
C THR A 233 8.31 -37.45 5.54
N PRO A 234 9.15 -36.72 6.30
CA PRO A 234 9.47 -37.12 7.67
C PRO A 234 8.18 -37.16 8.51
N VAL A 235 8.00 -38.23 9.30
CA VAL A 235 6.84 -38.37 10.21
C VAL A 235 6.89 -37.36 11.36
N GLN A 236 8.10 -36.88 11.70
CA GLN A 236 8.35 -35.80 12.64
C GLN A 236 9.29 -34.79 11.97
N LEU A 237 8.99 -33.49 12.12
CA LEU A 237 9.89 -32.43 11.65
C LEU A 237 11.21 -32.52 12.45
N PRO A 238 12.36 -32.64 11.80
CA PRO A 238 13.65 -32.55 12.47
C PRO A 238 13.74 -31.21 13.22
N THR A 239 14.23 -31.24 14.47
CA THR A 239 14.46 -30.01 15.24
C THR A 239 15.58 -29.16 14.64
N GLU A 240 16.45 -29.79 13.85
CA GLU A 240 17.55 -29.16 13.11
C GLU A 240 17.69 -29.79 11.72
N ASN A 241 18.15 -28.99 10.74
CA ASN A 241 18.43 -29.42 9.36
C ASN A 241 19.73 -30.24 9.26
N VAL A 242 19.83 -31.34 10.02
CA VAL A 242 20.99 -32.23 10.06
C VAL A 242 20.80 -33.34 9.04
N ASP A 243 21.74 -33.45 8.09
CA ASP A 243 21.81 -34.60 7.20
C ASP A 243 22.41 -35.79 7.97
N ASP A 244 21.83 -36.98 7.83
CA ASP A 244 22.33 -38.20 8.49
C ASP A 244 23.79 -38.47 8.09
N ALA A 245 24.64 -38.78 9.07
CA ALA A 245 26.06 -39.04 8.83
C ALA A 245 26.25 -40.19 7.82
N ARG A 246 26.94 -39.92 6.73
CA ARG A 246 27.18 -40.89 5.66
C ARG A 246 28.49 -41.64 5.90
N GLY A 247 28.48 -42.95 5.65
CA GLY A 247 29.68 -43.78 5.69
C GLY A 247 30.64 -43.58 4.50
N ASP A 248 30.27 -42.75 3.52
CA ASP A 248 31.04 -42.48 2.30
C ASP A 248 31.95 -41.23 2.41
N GLY A 249 31.92 -40.54 3.55
CA GLY A 249 32.71 -39.34 3.81
C GLY A 249 32.22 -38.09 3.08
N LEU A 250 31.04 -38.09 2.42
CA LEU A 250 30.51 -36.88 1.80
C LEU A 250 29.90 -35.95 2.84
N GLU A 251 30.49 -34.77 3.01
CA GLU A 251 30.05 -33.76 3.99
C GLU A 251 29.13 -32.70 3.39
N LEU A 252 29.48 -32.17 2.21
CA LEU A 252 28.76 -31.07 1.57
C LEU A 252 28.70 -31.22 0.06
N LEU A 253 27.58 -30.83 -0.52
CA LEU A 253 27.42 -30.64 -1.95
C LEU A 253 27.29 -29.14 -2.22
N VAL A 254 28.05 -28.61 -3.18
CA VAL A 254 28.13 -27.18 -3.45
C VAL A 254 27.87 -26.91 -4.93
N LEU A 255 27.14 -25.84 -5.20
CA LEU A 255 26.92 -25.27 -6.53
C LEU A 255 27.59 -23.90 -6.61
N THR A 256 28.47 -23.73 -7.58
CA THR A 256 29.24 -22.50 -7.78
C THR A 256 28.77 -21.78 -9.04
N SER A 257 28.29 -20.55 -8.89
CA SER A 257 27.93 -19.64 -9.99
C SER A 257 28.97 -18.53 -10.11
N LYS A 258 29.52 -18.33 -11.31
CA LYS A 258 30.58 -17.34 -11.58
C LYS A 258 30.22 -15.90 -11.22
N LYS A 259 28.93 -15.54 -11.24
CA LYS A 259 28.39 -14.22 -10.91
C LYS A 259 27.55 -14.21 -9.64
N GLY A 260 27.47 -15.31 -8.90
CA GLY A 260 26.57 -15.44 -7.75
C GLY A 260 25.14 -15.82 -8.12
N TRP A 261 24.23 -15.70 -7.17
CA TRP A 261 22.86 -16.19 -7.27
C TRP A 261 21.83 -15.06 -7.25
N PRO A 262 20.63 -15.26 -7.84
CA PRO A 262 19.57 -14.26 -7.82
C PRO A 262 19.18 -13.81 -6.40
N PHE A 263 19.17 -14.74 -5.43
CA PHE A 263 18.73 -14.46 -4.06
C PHE A 263 19.81 -13.78 -3.20
N THR A 264 21.09 -13.88 -3.58
CA THR A 264 22.21 -13.23 -2.90
C THR A 264 22.65 -11.95 -3.60
N LEU A 265 21.94 -11.56 -4.68
CA LEU A 265 22.32 -10.56 -5.66
C LEU A 265 23.55 -10.99 -6.47
N PHE A 266 23.53 -10.77 -7.79
CA PHE A 266 24.69 -11.05 -8.62
C PHE A 266 25.84 -10.09 -8.29
N ASN A 267 27.06 -10.62 -8.26
CA ASN A 267 28.30 -9.87 -8.10
C ASN A 267 28.46 -8.88 -9.27
N THR A 268 27.98 -7.66 -9.08
CA THR A 268 28.10 -6.57 -10.04
C THR A 268 29.19 -5.61 -9.57
N ARG A 269 30.16 -5.33 -10.46
CA ARG A 269 31.31 -4.45 -10.21
C ARG A 269 30.96 -2.98 -9.88
N ALA A 270 29.67 -2.64 -9.87
CA ALA A 270 29.16 -1.28 -9.70
C ALA A 270 28.99 -0.83 -8.24
N ALA A 271 29.13 -1.74 -7.27
CA ALA A 271 29.10 -1.41 -5.84
C ALA A 271 30.53 -1.25 -5.27
N ALA A 272 31.37 -0.44 -5.91
CA ALA A 272 32.71 -0.11 -5.42
C ALA A 272 32.69 1.09 -4.44
N ASN A 273 31.70 1.14 -3.55
CA ASN A 273 31.66 2.10 -2.45
C ASN A 273 31.67 1.35 -1.11
N ASP A 274 32.90 1.02 -0.69
CA ASP A 274 33.40 0.80 0.68
C ASP A 274 32.39 0.69 1.83
N THR A 275 31.79 -0.50 2.00
CA THR A 275 31.52 -1.01 3.36
C THR A 275 31.99 -2.47 3.49
N PRO A 276 32.78 -2.83 4.52
CA PRO A 276 33.33 -4.19 4.70
C PRO A 276 32.28 -5.29 4.94
N PHE A 277 31.00 -4.94 5.09
CA PHE A 277 29.92 -5.87 5.36
C PHE A 277 29.20 -6.39 4.10
N GLN A 278 29.58 -5.93 2.90
CA GLN A 278 29.01 -6.37 1.62
C GLN A 278 30.08 -7.00 0.70
N MET A 279 30.78 -8.03 1.16
CA MET A 279 31.47 -8.97 0.26
C MET A 279 31.51 -10.35 0.90
N MET A 280 30.36 -11.00 1.06
CA MET A 280 30.35 -12.44 0.81
C MET A 280 30.12 -12.56 -0.68
N ASP A 281 31.18 -12.86 -1.42
CA ASP A 281 31.07 -13.39 -2.77
C ASP A 281 30.29 -14.71 -2.66
N ALA A 282 28.96 -14.63 -2.63
CA ALA A 282 28.08 -15.77 -2.50
C ALA A 282 27.96 -16.44 -3.88
N THR A 283 29.10 -16.83 -4.42
CA THR A 283 29.21 -17.66 -5.63
C THR A 283 28.79 -19.09 -5.33
N ASP A 284 28.97 -19.52 -4.10
CA ASP A 284 28.81 -20.90 -3.66
C ASP A 284 27.56 -21.07 -2.80
N VAL A 285 26.72 -22.05 -3.16
CA VAL A 285 25.55 -22.44 -2.36
C VAL A 285 25.62 -23.91 -1.99
N VAL A 286 25.34 -24.20 -0.72
CA VAL A 286 25.30 -25.57 -0.20
C VAL A 286 23.95 -26.18 -0.54
N VAL A 287 23.99 -27.33 -1.21
CA VAL A 287 22.82 -28.13 -1.55
C VAL A 287 22.64 -29.19 -0.47
N ARG A 288 21.56 -29.04 0.31
CA ARG A 288 21.17 -30.01 1.34
C ARG A 288 20.19 -31.04 0.79
N ARG A 289 20.01 -32.15 1.51
CA ARG A 289 19.02 -33.18 1.17
C ARG A 289 17.62 -32.60 0.97
N GLU A 290 17.21 -31.69 1.85
CA GLU A 290 15.89 -31.04 1.78
C GLU A 290 15.75 -30.17 0.52
N SER A 291 16.80 -29.46 0.10
CA SER A 291 16.81 -28.70 -1.16
C SER A 291 16.57 -29.59 -2.37
N VAL A 292 17.13 -30.80 -2.37
CA VAL A 292 16.90 -31.81 -3.42
C VAL A 292 15.46 -32.33 -3.38
N ARG A 293 14.88 -32.51 -2.20
CA ARG A 293 13.47 -32.92 -2.04
C ARG A 293 12.51 -31.90 -2.62
N VAL A 294 12.68 -30.65 -2.23
CA VAL A 294 11.87 -29.53 -2.73
C VAL A 294 12.01 -29.43 -4.25
N TRP A 295 13.24 -29.55 -4.77
CA TRP A 295 13.46 -29.54 -6.20
C TRP A 295 12.75 -30.67 -6.93
N ASN A 296 12.71 -31.89 -6.38
CA ASN A 296 12.00 -33.01 -6.99
C ASN A 296 10.49 -32.77 -7.06
N ILE A 297 9.90 -32.13 -6.04
CA ILE A 297 8.48 -31.74 -6.03
C ILE A 297 8.21 -30.71 -7.12
N VAL A 298 9.00 -29.64 -7.18
CA VAL A 298 8.87 -28.58 -8.17
C VAL A 298 9.07 -29.13 -9.58
N ARG A 299 10.07 -30.00 -9.78
CA ARG A 299 10.35 -30.64 -11.06
C ARG A 299 9.16 -31.48 -11.53
N ALA A 300 8.58 -32.31 -10.66
CA ALA A 300 7.42 -33.12 -11.02
C ALA A 300 6.20 -32.28 -11.40
N ASP A 301 6.04 -31.10 -10.79
CA ASP A 301 5.01 -30.12 -11.16
C ASP A 301 5.28 -29.45 -12.51
N LEU A 302 6.53 -29.02 -12.73
CA LEU A 302 6.97 -28.47 -14.02
C LEU A 302 6.84 -29.48 -15.16
N ASP A 303 7.19 -30.74 -14.96
CA ASP A 303 7.04 -31.80 -15.97
C ASP A 303 5.57 -32.04 -16.32
N ALA A 304 4.69 -32.06 -15.31
CA ALA A 304 3.25 -32.19 -15.52
C ALA A 304 2.67 -31.02 -16.32
N TRP A 305 3.20 -29.81 -16.10
CA TRP A 305 2.75 -28.59 -16.77
C TRP A 305 3.35 -28.41 -18.17
N LEU A 306 4.67 -28.36 -18.29
CA LEU A 306 5.36 -28.00 -19.53
C LEU A 306 5.48 -29.16 -20.51
N VAL A 307 5.71 -30.37 -20.00
CA VAL A 307 5.96 -31.55 -20.84
C VAL A 307 4.66 -32.27 -21.14
N ARG A 308 3.92 -32.67 -20.09
CA ARG A 308 2.69 -33.47 -20.24
C ARG A 308 1.43 -32.63 -20.49
N LYS A 309 1.44 -31.33 -20.18
CA LYS A 309 0.30 -30.40 -20.31
C LYS A 309 -0.96 -30.86 -19.58
N GLU A 310 -0.78 -31.57 -18.46
CA GLU A 310 -1.87 -32.20 -17.70
C GLU A 310 -2.49 -31.25 -16.68
N ARG A 311 -1.72 -30.27 -16.19
CA ARG A 311 -2.16 -29.32 -15.16
C ARG A 311 -1.43 -27.98 -15.25
N SER A 312 -2.04 -26.94 -14.70
CA SER A 312 -1.40 -25.64 -14.44
C SER A 312 -0.35 -25.76 -13.32
N PRO A 313 0.67 -24.88 -13.29
CA PRO A 313 1.69 -24.92 -12.25
C PRO A 313 1.10 -24.55 -10.88
N THR A 314 1.53 -25.25 -9.85
CA THR A 314 1.13 -25.01 -8.46
C THR A 314 2.08 -24.01 -7.82
N PRO A 315 1.60 -22.92 -7.20
CA PRO A 315 2.48 -22.02 -6.46
C PRO A 315 2.98 -22.71 -5.19
N PHE A 316 4.30 -22.78 -5.00
CA PHE A 316 4.93 -23.31 -3.79
C PHE A 316 5.44 -22.16 -2.91
N VAL A 317 5.20 -22.25 -1.61
CA VAL A 317 5.81 -21.38 -0.60
C VAL A 317 6.76 -22.23 0.23
N LEU A 318 8.05 -21.93 0.16
CA LEU A 318 9.04 -22.53 1.04
C LEU A 318 9.01 -21.77 2.37
N VAL A 319 8.64 -22.46 3.44
CA VAL A 319 8.75 -21.95 4.81
C VAL A 319 9.99 -22.57 5.42
N GLY A 320 11.01 -21.76 5.66
CA GLY A 320 12.27 -22.14 6.29
C GLY A 320 12.49 -21.34 7.57
#